data_AF-A0A5J4Q3E9-F1
#
_entry.id   AF-A0A5J4Q3E9-F1
#
_cell.length_a   1.000
_cell.length_b   1.000
_cell.length_c   1.000
_cell.angle_alpha   90.00
_cell.angle_beta   90.00
_cell.angle_gamma   90.00
#
_symmetry.space_group_name_H-M   'P 1'
#
loop_
_entity.id
_entity.type
_entity.pdbx_description
1 polymer ?
#
loop_
_entity_poly.entity_id
_entity_poly.type
_entity_poly.pdbx_seq_one_letter_code
_entity_poly.pdbx_strand_id
1 'polypeptide(L)'
;VTPYFMISGEQISVSGSEMNASFVIDQIVPTATINRVILILSSTQFADDANNVFRRDISDIPAGPVSLKVDISGNANVANAKALYGRIGVQTSGVDQAIYSSVIKLR
;
A
#
# COMPACT_ATOMS: atom_id res chain seq x y z
N VAL A 1 -3.46 3.78 21.35
CA VAL A 1 -2.80 2.53 20.91
C VAL A 1 -1.34 2.83 20.57
N THR A 2 -0.45 1.84 20.62
CA THR A 2 0.94 1.95 20.13
C THR A 2 1.08 1.06 18.90
N PRO A 3 1.16 1.62 17.69
CA PRO A 3 1.34 0.81 16.48
C PRO A 3 2.77 0.25 16.42
N TYR A 4 2.95 -0.90 15.75
CA TYR A 4 4.28 -1.49 15.53
C TYR A 4 5.12 -0.69 14.52
N PHE A 5 4.45 -0.20 13.47
CA PHE A 5 5.01 0.62 12.42
C PHE A 5 4.09 1.81 12.12
N MET A 6 4.64 2.88 11.56
CA MET A 6 3.87 3.95 10.94
C MET A 6 4.31 4.13 9.49
N ILE A 7 3.42 4.69 8.68
CA ILE A 7 3.70 5.04 7.28
C ILE A 7 3.61 6.56 7.18
N SER A 8 4.60 7.19 6.55
CA SER A 8 4.65 8.63 6.36
C SER A 8 5.20 9.02 4.99
N GLY A 9 4.91 10.25 4.57
CA GLY A 9 5.41 10.79 3.30
C GLY A 9 4.91 10.03 2.06
N GLU A 10 3.72 9.42 2.14
CA GLU A 10 3.19 8.61 1.07
C GLU A 10 2.95 9.43 -0.21
N GLN A 11 3.43 8.90 -1.32
CA GLN A 11 3.15 9.36 -2.68
C GLN A 11 2.78 8.14 -3.50
N ILE A 12 1.60 8.18 -4.11
CA ILE A 12 1.12 7.10 -4.98
C ILE A 12 0.74 7.73 -6.31
N SER A 13 1.19 7.13 -7.41
CA SER A 13 0.81 7.54 -8.76
C SER A 13 0.55 6.33 -9.64
N VAL A 14 -0.27 6.51 -10.67
CA VAL A 14 -0.48 5.52 -11.72
C VAL A 14 -0.14 6.17 -13.05
N SER A 15 0.79 5.58 -13.79
CA SER A 15 1.27 6.06 -15.09
C SER A 15 1.23 4.92 -16.10
N GLY A 16 0.32 5.01 -17.07
CA GLY A 16 0.11 3.94 -18.05
C GLY A 16 -0.30 2.62 -17.37
N SER A 17 0.57 1.62 -17.45
CA SER A 17 0.35 0.29 -16.86
C SER A 17 1.12 0.09 -15.55
N GLU A 18 1.54 1.16 -14.88
CA GLU A 18 2.40 1.05 -13.70
C GLU A 18 1.82 1.84 -12.53
N MET A 19 1.79 1.21 -11.35
CA MET A 19 1.57 1.88 -10.08
C MET A 19 2.95 2.12 -9.43
N ASN A 20 3.20 3.38 -9.04
CA ASN A 20 4.39 3.80 -8.34
C ASN A 20 4.00 4.23 -6.92
N ALA A 21 4.80 3.84 -5.93
CA ALA A 21 4.61 4.22 -4.54
C ALA A 21 5.94 4.56 -3.89
N SER A 22 6.05 5.72 -3.25
CA SER A 22 7.16 6.07 -2.36
C SER A 22 6.65 6.52 -1.01
N PHE A 23 7.27 6.06 0.06
CA PHE A 23 6.85 6.30 1.44
C PHE A 23 7.98 5.94 2.40
N VAL A 24 7.81 6.27 3.68
CA VAL A 24 8.71 5.86 4.77
C VAL A 24 7.96 4.93 5.71
N ILE A 25 8.60 3.83 6.12
CA ILE A 25 8.11 2.95 7.18
C ILE A 25 8.91 3.24 8.46
N ASP A 26 8.26 3.84 9.44
CA ASP A 26 8.86 4.12 10.75
C ASP A 26 8.62 2.93 11.69
N GLN A 27 9.69 2.31 12.19
CA GLN A 27 9.59 1.24 13.19
C GLN A 27 9.46 1.84 14.59
N ILE A 28 8.34 1.56 15.25
CA ILE A 28 8.04 2.09 16.59
C ILE A 28 8.40 1.07 17.68
N VAL A 29 8.15 -0.21 17.41
CA VAL A 29 8.51 -1.31 18.30
C VAL A 29 9.77 -2.00 17.76
N PRO A 30 10.94 -1.92 18.45
CA PRO A 30 12.21 -2.38 17.90
C PRO A 30 12.29 -3.87 17.55
N THR A 31 11.48 -4.71 18.20
CA THR A 31 11.43 -6.16 17.97
C THR A 31 10.42 -6.58 16.90
N ALA A 32 9.62 -5.65 16.39
CA ALA A 32 8.62 -5.96 15.37
C ALA A 32 9.29 -6.20 14.02
N THR A 33 8.81 -7.19 13.28
CA THR A 33 9.27 -7.47 11.92
C THR A 33 8.14 -7.25 10.92
N ILE A 34 8.48 -6.74 9.74
CA ILE A 34 7.53 -6.57 8.64
C ILE A 34 7.32 -7.94 8.00
N ASN A 35 6.06 -8.33 7.85
CA ASN A 35 5.67 -9.52 7.08
C ASN A 35 5.60 -9.16 5.59
N ARG A 36 4.83 -8.12 5.27
CA ARG A 36 4.65 -7.64 3.90
C ARG A 36 4.22 -6.17 3.86
N VAL A 37 4.59 -5.53 2.77
CA VAL A 37 3.96 -4.30 2.27
C VAL A 37 2.83 -4.70 1.33
N ILE A 38 1.72 -3.96 1.39
CA ILE A 38 0.53 -4.18 0.57
C ILE A 38 0.28 -2.91 -0.25
N LEU A 39 0.41 -2.98 -1.57
CA LEU A 39 0.01 -1.91 -2.47
C LEU A 39 -1.42 -2.16 -2.96
N ILE A 40 -2.28 -1.16 -2.80
CA ILE A 40 -3.72 -1.27 -3.07
C ILE A 40 -4.15 -0.20 -4.06
N LEU A 41 -4.98 -0.60 -5.03
CA LEU A 41 -5.86 0.31 -5.76
C LEU A 41 -7.33 -0.08 -5.54
N SER A 42 -8.20 0.90 -5.39
CA SER A 42 -9.65 0.72 -5.22
C SER A 42 -10.43 1.65 -6.14
N SER A 43 -11.61 1.22 -6.58
CA SER A 43 -12.56 2.06 -7.32
C SER A 43 -13.38 2.98 -6.40
N THR A 44 -13.20 2.88 -5.08
CA THR A 44 -13.87 3.70 -4.07
C THR A 44 -12.87 4.17 -3.02
N GLN A 45 -13.28 5.11 -2.16
CA GLN A 45 -12.46 5.55 -1.03
C GLN A 45 -12.22 4.45 0.02
N PHE A 46 -12.98 3.35 -0.02
CA PHE A 46 -12.73 2.17 0.82
C PHE A 46 -11.66 1.32 0.13
N ALA A 47 -10.43 1.43 0.64
CA ALA A 47 -9.25 0.76 0.13
C ALA A 47 -8.55 0.04 1.29
N ASP A 48 -8.66 -1.28 1.33
CA ASP A 48 -8.01 -2.14 2.30
C ASP A 48 -7.72 -3.52 1.67
N ASP A 49 -7.24 -4.47 2.49
CA ASP A 49 -6.80 -5.77 2.04
C ASP A 49 -7.94 -6.67 1.51
N ALA A 50 -9.20 -6.35 1.82
CA ALA A 50 -10.40 -7.00 1.31
C ALA A 50 -11.14 -6.16 0.24
N ASN A 51 -11.14 -4.84 0.37
CA ASN A 51 -11.82 -3.89 -0.50
C ASN A 51 -10.83 -3.26 -1.49
N ASN A 52 -10.61 -3.93 -2.63
CA ASN A 52 -9.70 -3.45 -3.67
C ASN A 52 -10.07 -3.99 -5.06
N VAL A 53 -9.58 -3.30 -6.10
CA VAL A 53 -9.60 -3.76 -7.50
C VAL A 53 -8.22 -4.23 -7.96
N PHE A 54 -7.18 -3.92 -7.20
CA PHE A 54 -5.84 -4.44 -7.33
C PHE A 54 -5.16 -4.48 -5.97
N ARG A 55 -4.43 -5.57 -5.73
CA ARG A 55 -3.58 -5.76 -4.56
C ARG A 55 -2.28 -6.42 -4.97
N ARG A 56 -1.17 -5.93 -4.44
CA ARG A 56 0.14 -6.57 -4.52
C ARG A 56 0.78 -6.63 -3.15
N ASP A 57 1.10 -7.84 -2.73
CA ASP A 57 1.86 -8.10 -1.51
C ASP A 57 3.34 -8.23 -1.87
N ILE A 58 4.20 -7.57 -1.12
CA ILE A 58 5.65 -7.53 -1.34
C ILE A 58 6.33 -7.84 0.00
N SER A 59 7.06 -8.94 0.04
CA SER A 59 7.87 -9.37 1.19
C SER A 59 9.24 -8.69 1.19
N ASP A 60 10.01 -8.95 2.25
CA ASP A 60 11.44 -8.60 2.34
C ASP A 60 11.72 -7.08 2.22
N ILE A 61 10.75 -6.26 2.62
CA ILE A 61 10.90 -4.80 2.72
C ILE A 61 11.34 -4.42 4.13
N PRO A 62 12.52 -3.79 4.31
CA PRO A 62 12.94 -3.28 5.60
C PRO A 62 12.21 -1.98 5.98
N ALA A 63 12.29 -1.60 7.25
CA ALA A 63 11.88 -0.26 7.68
C ALA A 63 12.79 0.82 7.06
N GLY A 64 12.30 2.05 6.98
CA GLY A 64 12.96 3.19 6.33
C GLY A 64 12.29 3.62 5.03
N PRO A 65 13.01 4.37 4.16
CA PRO A 65 12.49 4.83 2.88
C PRO A 65 12.27 3.67 1.91
N VAL A 66 11.08 3.63 1.29
CA VAL A 66 10.67 2.59 0.36
C VAL A 66 10.21 3.23 -0.95
N SER A 67 10.64 2.66 -2.07
CA SER A 67 10.18 3.01 -3.41
C SER A 67 9.85 1.73 -4.17
N LEU A 68 8.60 1.62 -4.61
CA LEU A 68 8.05 0.43 -5.24
C LEU A 68 7.37 0.78 -6.55
N LYS A 69 7.50 -0.14 -7.49
CA LYS A 69 6.91 -0.06 -8.81
C LYS A 69 6.32 -1.41 -9.16
N VAL A 70 5.03 -1.44 -9.50
CA VAL A 70 4.34 -2.67 -9.84
C VAL A 70 3.56 -2.52 -11.13
N ASP A 71 3.65 -3.56 -11.95
CA ASP A 71 2.87 -3.68 -13.16
C ASP A 71 1.39 -3.95 -12.82
N ILE A 72 0.52 -3.14 -13.42
CA ILE A 72 -0.94 -3.25 -13.36
C ILE A 72 -1.52 -3.52 -14.75
N SER A 73 -0.67 -3.83 -15.74
CA SER A 73 -1.10 -4.20 -17.08
C SER A 73 -2.11 -5.35 -17.06
N GLY A 74 -3.08 -5.29 -17.97
CA GLY A 74 -4.13 -6.30 -18.06
C GLY A 74 -5.20 -6.25 -16.96
N ASN A 75 -5.08 -5.41 -15.93
CA ASN A 75 -6.15 -5.25 -14.94
C ASN A 75 -7.27 -4.32 -15.48
N ALA A 76 -8.27 -4.94 -16.09
CA ALA A 76 -9.44 -4.23 -16.63
C ALA A 76 -10.22 -3.43 -15.59
N ASN A 77 -10.24 -3.86 -14.32
CA ASN A 77 -10.94 -3.13 -13.26
C ASN A 77 -10.23 -1.80 -12.93
N VAL A 78 -8.90 -1.80 -12.88
CA VAL A 78 -8.10 -0.58 -12.70
C VAL A 78 -8.24 0.36 -13.91
N ALA A 79 -8.19 -0.20 -15.12
CA ALA A 79 -8.35 0.57 -16.35
C ALA A 79 -9.73 1.23 -16.46
N ASN A 80 -10.80 0.48 -16.18
CA ASN A 80 -12.18 0.94 -16.35
C ASN A 80 -12.75 1.71 -15.15
N ALA A 81 -12.03 1.77 -14.02
CA ALA A 81 -12.48 2.50 -12.84
C ALA A 81 -12.71 3.99 -13.19
N LYS A 82 -13.86 4.55 -12.82
CA LYS A 82 -14.14 6.00 -13.05
C LYS A 82 -13.40 6.88 -12.06
N ALA A 83 -13.32 6.43 -10.82
CA ALA A 83 -12.49 6.99 -9.78
C ALA A 83 -11.49 5.91 -9.35
N LEU A 84 -10.25 6.30 -9.06
CA LEU A 84 -9.22 5.37 -8.61
C LEU A 84 -8.54 5.95 -7.36
N TYR A 85 -8.41 5.11 -6.35
CA TYR A 85 -7.82 5.45 -5.06
C TYR A 85 -6.66 4.51 -4.76
N GLY A 86 -5.58 5.04 -4.22
CA GLY A 86 -4.40 4.30 -3.81
C GLY A 86 -4.26 4.25 -2.29
N ARG A 87 -3.72 3.14 -1.77
CA ARG A 87 -3.34 3.02 -0.37
C ARG A 87 -2.16 2.06 -0.21
N ILE A 88 -1.34 2.29 0.81
CA ILE A 88 -0.24 1.42 1.21
C ILE A 88 -0.57 0.83 2.58
N GLY A 89 -0.35 -0.47 2.74
CA GLY A 89 -0.43 -1.17 4.01
C GLY A 89 0.92 -1.77 4.41
N VAL A 90 1.19 -1.85 5.71
CA VAL A 90 2.33 -2.58 6.29
C VAL A 90 1.78 -3.57 7.31
N GLN A 91 1.97 -4.86 7.06
CA GLN A 91 1.57 -5.91 8.01
C GLN A 91 2.75 -6.33 8.88
N THR A 92 2.52 -6.39 10.19
CA THR A 92 3.49 -6.91 11.17
C THR A 92 3.41 -8.42 11.24
N SER A 93 4.54 -9.11 11.38
CA SER A 93 4.58 -10.55 11.59
C SER A 93 3.86 -10.96 12.88
N GLY A 94 3.03 -11.99 12.79
CA GLY A 94 2.25 -12.49 13.94
C GLY A 94 1.04 -11.62 14.32
N VAL A 95 0.67 -10.63 13.49
CA VAL A 95 -0.48 -9.76 13.70
C VAL A 95 -1.42 -9.82 12.50
N ASP A 96 -2.72 -9.96 12.78
CA ASP A 96 -3.73 -10.14 11.74
C ASP A 96 -3.98 -8.88 10.89
N GLN A 97 -3.82 -7.71 11.50
CA GLN A 97 -4.17 -6.42 10.89
C GLN A 97 -2.93 -5.64 10.43
N ALA A 98 -3.04 -5.00 9.27
CA ALA A 98 -2.03 -4.05 8.77
C ALA A 98 -2.32 -2.63 9.25
N ILE A 99 -1.25 -1.82 9.39
CA ILE A 99 -1.38 -0.36 9.46
C ILE A 99 -1.43 0.19 8.04
N TYR A 100 -2.21 1.23 7.80
CA TYR A 100 -2.39 1.81 6.47
C TYR A 100 -2.05 3.29 6.42
N SER A 101 -1.58 3.74 5.25
CA SER A 101 -1.48 5.16 4.91
C SER A 101 -2.85 5.82 4.82
N SER A 102 -2.85 7.14 4.61
CA SER A 102 -4.04 7.82 4.12
C SER A 102 -4.43 7.27 2.74
N VAL A 103 -5.72 7.37 2.40
CA VAL A 103 -6.21 7.06 1.05
C VAL A 103 -5.96 8.26 0.14
N ILE A 104 -5.31 8.03 -1.00
CA ILE A 104 -5.03 9.07 -2.00
C ILE A 104 -5.94 8.86 -3.20
N LYS A 105 -6.69 9.90 -3.60
CA LYS A 105 -7.43 9.88 -4.87
C LYS A 105 -6.46 10.16 -6.02
N LEU A 106 -6.40 9.26 -7.00
CA LEU A 106 -5.48 9.30 -8.13
C LEU A 106 -6.15 9.87 -9.40
N ARG A 107 -7.45 9.63 -9.57
CA ARG A 107 -8.33 10.25 -10.57
C ARG A 107 -9.79 10.11 -10.16
#